data_AF-A0A661QIB3-F1
#
_entry.id   AF-A0A661QIB3-F1
#
_cell.length_a   1.000
_cell.length_b   1.000
_cell.length_c   1.000
_cell.angle_alpha   90.00
_cell.angle_beta   90.00
_cell.angle_gamma   90.00
#
_symmetry.space_group_name_H-M   'P 1'
#
loop_
_entity.id
_entity.type
_entity.pdbx_description
1 polymer ?
#
loop_
_entity_poly.entity_id
_entity_poly.type
_entity_poly.pdbx_seq_one_letter_code
_entity_poly.pdbx_strand_id
1 'polypeptide(L)'
;MKMKKIYLAGPEVFLKNAKEYGEMLKQKCQAAGFEGLFPLDNEVQGGSREELAGKIREGNIQLIKSCDIIIANLSPFRGPEPDSGTVWEVGFAQGLGKMVIGYCGDRRDLKSKTQEILGLNRSSHRDEQNLEIEDFGLTHNLMYAEIVQSRTFDECLRSLCSSR
;
A
#
# COMPACT_ATOMS: atom_id res chain seq x y z
N MET A 1 -2.78 21.59 18.19
CA MET A 1 -3.44 20.42 17.57
C MET A 1 -2.49 19.24 17.63
N LYS A 2 -2.99 18.02 17.86
CA LYS A 2 -2.14 16.81 17.88
C LYS A 2 -1.64 16.52 16.46
N MET A 3 -0.38 16.12 16.33
CA MET A 3 0.21 15.73 15.04
C MET A 3 -0.52 14.50 14.50
N LYS A 4 -0.99 14.56 13.24
CA LYS A 4 -1.66 13.44 12.58
C LYS A 4 -0.68 12.31 12.29
N LYS A 5 -1.14 11.07 12.44
CA LYS A 5 -0.36 9.85 12.22
C LYS A 5 -0.67 9.24 10.85
N ILE A 6 0.37 8.88 10.10
CA ILE A 6 0.28 8.22 8.80
C ILE A 6 0.83 6.80 8.94
N TYR A 7 0.01 5.79 8.67
CA TYR A 7 0.51 4.43 8.53
C TYR A 7 0.99 4.18 7.09
N LEU A 8 2.19 3.62 6.99
CA LEU A 8 2.97 3.49 5.76
C LEU A 8 2.85 2.06 5.24
N ALA A 9 1.78 1.81 4.48
CA ALA A 9 1.45 0.49 3.95
C ALA A 9 2.18 0.24 2.62
N GLY A 10 2.74 -0.96 2.43
CA GLY A 10 3.44 -1.29 1.19
C GLY A 10 4.44 -2.44 1.32
N PRO A 11 4.97 -2.93 0.17
CA PRO A 11 5.91 -4.05 0.13
C PRO A 11 7.33 -3.68 0.58
N GLU A 12 7.58 -2.45 1.03
CA GLU A 12 8.89 -1.98 1.50
C GLU A 12 9.46 -2.83 2.64
N VAL A 13 8.61 -3.52 3.41
CA VAL A 13 9.03 -4.48 4.45
C VAL A 13 9.79 -5.68 3.89
N PHE A 14 9.68 -5.97 2.59
CA PHE A 14 10.40 -7.05 1.91
C PHE A 14 11.74 -6.59 1.31
N LEU A 15 12.10 -5.31 1.43
CA LEU A 15 13.41 -4.82 1.02
C LEU A 15 14.50 -5.38 1.94
N LYS A 16 15.70 -5.57 1.39
CA LYS A 16 16.88 -5.98 2.20
C LYS A 16 17.21 -4.96 3.29
N ASN A 17 16.94 -3.68 3.02
CA ASN A 17 17.15 -2.53 3.91
C ASN A 17 15.81 -1.93 4.38
N ALA A 18 14.83 -2.78 4.70
CA ALA A 18 13.48 -2.36 5.07
C ALA A 18 13.44 -1.38 6.25
N LYS A 19 14.30 -1.58 7.26
CA LYS A 19 14.37 -0.69 8.43
C LYS A 19 14.85 0.70 8.05
N GLU A 20 15.95 0.78 7.30
CA GLU A 20 16.51 2.06 6.84
C GLU A 20 15.53 2.80 5.92
N TYR A 21 14.84 2.07 5.04
CA TYR A 21 13.84 2.65 4.16
C TYR A 21 12.62 3.17 4.95
N GLY A 22 12.14 2.41 5.92
CA GLY A 22 11.05 2.84 6.82
C GLY A 22 11.39 4.12 7.58
N GLU A 23 12.59 4.20 8.16
CA GLU A 23 13.06 5.41 8.84
C GLU A 23 13.15 6.64 7.90
N MET A 24 13.57 6.44 6.66
CA MET A 24 13.57 7.51 5.64
C MET A 24 12.14 8.03 5.38
N LEU A 25 11.15 7.15 5.23
CA LEU A 25 9.74 7.54 5.05
C LEU A 25 9.19 8.27 6.28
N LYS A 26 9.54 7.82 7.48
CA LYS A 26 9.15 8.46 8.74
C LYS A 26 9.74 9.86 8.85
N GLN A 27 11.01 10.05 8.48
CA GLN A 27 11.65 11.36 8.43
C GLN A 27 10.95 12.31 7.44
N LYS A 28 10.54 11.81 6.27
CA LYS A 28 9.75 12.60 5.32
C LYS A 28 8.40 13.02 5.90
N CYS A 29 7.68 12.11 6.57
CA CYS A 29 6.44 12.44 7.27
C CYS A 29 6.67 13.54 8.31
N GLN A 30 7.72 13.40 9.12
CA GLN A 30 8.07 14.35 10.17
C GLN A 30 8.36 15.74 9.61
N ALA A 31 9.11 15.82 8.51
CA ALA A 31 9.37 17.08 7.81
C ALA A 31 8.10 17.76 7.27
N ALA A 32 7.07 16.97 6.93
CA ALA A 32 5.75 17.46 6.51
C ALA A 32 4.77 17.71 7.69
N GLY A 33 5.22 17.56 8.94
CA GLY A 33 4.40 17.75 10.14
C GLY A 33 3.39 16.62 10.36
N PHE A 34 3.79 15.38 10.09
CA PHE A 34 3.05 14.14 10.39
C PHE A 34 3.95 13.15 11.13
N GLU A 35 3.36 12.24 11.90
CA GLU A 35 4.07 11.10 12.50
C GLU A 35 3.94 9.89 11.55
N GLY A 36 5.05 9.35 11.04
CA GLY A 36 5.03 8.12 10.24
C GLY A 36 5.04 6.87 11.14
N LEU A 37 4.16 5.91 10.86
CA LEU A 37 4.10 4.59 11.50
C LEU A 37 4.45 3.54 10.45
N PHE A 38 5.58 2.85 10.62
CA PHE A 38 6.03 1.81 9.70
C PHE A 38 5.69 0.42 10.25
N PRO A 39 5.29 -0.57 9.43
CA PRO A 39 4.83 -1.87 9.94
C PRO A 39 5.85 -2.60 10.83
N LEU A 40 7.15 -2.39 10.60
CA LEU A 40 8.21 -2.99 11.42
C LEU A 40 8.44 -2.29 12.76
N ASP A 41 7.71 -1.22 13.10
CA ASP A 41 7.81 -0.57 14.42
C ASP A 41 7.38 -1.51 15.57
N ASN A 42 6.60 -2.56 15.26
CA ASN A 42 6.22 -3.60 16.21
C ASN A 42 7.23 -4.75 16.24
N GLU A 43 8.47 -4.50 16.68
CA GLU A 43 9.45 -5.59 16.80
C GLU A 43 8.95 -6.68 17.76
N VAL A 44 8.69 -7.86 17.21
CA VAL A 44 8.27 -9.03 17.98
C VAL A 44 9.40 -10.04 18.05
N GLN A 45 9.73 -10.49 19.25
CA GLN A 45 10.69 -11.57 19.47
C GLN A 45 10.06 -12.75 20.23
N GLY A 46 10.58 -13.94 19.97
CA GLY A 46 10.22 -15.18 20.68
C GLY A 46 8.88 -15.81 20.27
N GLY A 47 8.81 -17.13 20.45
CA GLY A 47 7.65 -17.96 20.12
C GLY A 47 7.82 -18.78 18.84
N SER A 48 6.80 -19.57 18.51
CA SER A 48 6.71 -20.30 17.25
C SER A 48 6.50 -19.35 16.05
N ARG A 49 6.60 -19.88 14.82
CA ARG A 49 6.35 -19.07 13.61
C ARG A 49 4.92 -18.54 13.57
N GLU A 50 3.98 -19.34 14.04
CA GLU A 50 2.55 -19.03 14.10
C GLU A 50 2.27 -17.93 15.14
N GLU A 51 2.89 -18.03 16.32
CA GLU A 51 2.80 -17.00 17.36
C GLU A 51 3.40 -15.68 16.90
N LEU A 52 4.56 -15.73 16.22
CA LEU A 52 5.20 -14.55 15.66
C LEU A 52 4.32 -13.86 14.62
N ALA A 53 3.74 -14.62 13.69
CA ALA A 53 2.82 -14.09 12.68
C ALA A 53 1.58 -13.44 13.32
N GLY A 54 1.00 -14.08 14.35
CA GLY A 54 -0.14 -13.54 15.10
C GLY A 54 0.18 -12.20 15.77
N LYS A 55 1.33 -12.11 16.44
CA LYS A 55 1.79 -10.88 17.10
C LYS A 55 2.08 -9.76 16.11
N ILE A 56 2.73 -10.05 14.97
CA ILE A 56 3.00 -9.06 13.91
C ILE A 56 1.68 -8.51 13.35
N ARG A 57 0.75 -9.40 13.01
CA ARG A 57 -0.57 -9.01 12.50
C ARG A 57 -1.31 -8.12 13.49
N GLU A 58 -1.36 -8.51 14.76
CA GLU A 58 -2.03 -7.71 15.79
C GLU A 58 -1.36 -6.34 15.96
N GLY A 59 -0.02 -6.29 15.97
CA GLY A 59 0.73 -5.04 15.99
C GLY A 59 0.34 -4.10 14.84
N ASN A 60 0.33 -4.59 13.60
CA ASN A 60 -0.03 -3.78 12.43
C ASN A 60 -1.48 -3.29 12.51
N ILE A 61 -2.41 -4.13 12.97
CA ILE A 61 -3.80 -3.74 13.20
C ILE A 61 -3.88 -2.58 14.21
N GLN A 62 -3.10 -2.63 15.30
CA GLN A 62 -3.09 -1.56 16.30
C GLN A 62 -2.50 -0.26 15.74
N LEU A 63 -1.44 -0.34 14.92
CA LEU A 63 -0.90 0.83 14.22
C LEU A 63 -1.96 1.47 13.32
N ILE A 64 -2.66 0.68 12.50
CA ILE A 64 -3.73 1.17 11.61
C ILE A 64 -4.89 1.78 12.40
N LYS A 65 -5.32 1.14 13.49
CA LYS A 65 -6.37 1.70 14.38
C LYS A 65 -5.96 3.05 14.95
N SER A 66 -4.68 3.19 15.31
CA SER A 66 -4.11 4.39 15.93
C SER A 66 -3.82 5.53 14.94
N CYS A 67 -3.71 5.23 13.63
CA CYS A 67 -3.38 6.22 12.62
C CYS A 67 -4.59 7.07 12.22
N ASP A 68 -4.35 8.22 11.59
CA ASP A 68 -5.40 9.06 11.01
C ASP A 68 -5.52 8.84 9.49
N ILE A 69 -4.40 8.49 8.85
CA ILE A 69 -4.24 8.41 7.40
C ILE A 69 -3.43 7.17 7.03
N ILE A 70 -3.75 6.56 5.90
CA ILE A 70 -2.93 5.54 5.24
C ILE A 70 -2.32 6.15 3.98
N ILE A 71 -1.01 5.97 3.80
CA ILE A 71 -0.38 6.08 2.48
C ILE A 71 0.02 4.66 2.06
N ALA A 72 -0.56 4.17 0.96
CA ALA A 72 -0.34 2.83 0.45
C ALA A 72 0.49 2.82 -0.84
N ASN A 73 1.58 2.04 -0.86
CA ASN A 73 2.26 1.68 -2.09
C ASN A 73 1.50 0.54 -2.79
N LEU A 74 0.80 0.88 -3.87
CA LEU A 74 0.03 -0.07 -4.67
C LEU A 74 0.75 -0.41 -5.98
N SER A 75 2.08 -0.36 -5.99
CA SER A 75 2.88 -0.79 -7.14
C SER A 75 2.81 -2.32 -7.33
N PRO A 76 2.94 -2.81 -8.58
CA PRO A 76 2.98 -4.25 -8.87
C PRO A 76 4.00 -4.99 -7.99
N PHE A 77 3.58 -6.08 -7.35
CA PHE A 77 4.41 -6.87 -6.45
C PHE A 77 4.27 -8.37 -6.75
N ARG A 78 5.33 -8.98 -7.29
CA ARG A 78 5.35 -10.40 -7.71
C ARG A 78 4.28 -10.77 -8.75
N GLY A 79 3.80 -9.80 -9.50
CA GLY A 79 2.71 -9.93 -10.47
C GLY A 79 2.17 -8.54 -10.83
N PRO A 80 1.06 -8.46 -11.59
CA PRO A 80 0.46 -7.18 -11.99
C PRO A 80 -0.29 -6.46 -10.87
N GLU A 81 -0.72 -7.22 -9.85
CA GLU A 81 -1.44 -6.71 -8.69
C GLU A 81 -0.48 -6.19 -7.60
N PRO A 82 -0.97 -5.32 -6.70
CA PRO A 82 -0.24 -4.90 -5.51
C PRO A 82 0.01 -6.06 -4.52
N ASP A 83 0.82 -5.78 -3.50
CA ASP A 83 0.98 -6.67 -2.36
C ASP A 83 -0.37 -6.91 -1.66
N SER A 84 -0.71 -8.19 -1.45
CA SER A 84 -2.00 -8.58 -0.87
C SER A 84 -2.14 -8.15 0.60
N GLY A 85 -1.02 -8.05 1.34
CA GLY A 85 -1.00 -7.48 2.69
C GLY A 85 -1.45 -6.03 2.68
N THR A 86 -0.84 -5.22 1.80
CA THR A 86 -1.18 -3.82 1.59
C THR A 86 -2.64 -3.63 1.16
N VAL A 87 -3.17 -4.49 0.27
CA VAL A 87 -4.59 -4.45 -0.14
C VAL A 87 -5.52 -4.73 1.05
N TRP A 88 -5.17 -5.69 1.92
CA TRP A 88 -5.93 -5.96 3.14
C TRP A 88 -5.93 -4.77 4.10
N GLU A 89 -4.79 -4.12 4.29
CA GLU A 89 -4.63 -2.95 5.16
C GLU A 89 -5.45 -1.75 4.64
N VAL A 90 -5.46 -1.54 3.32
CA VAL A 90 -6.31 -0.54 2.64
C VAL A 90 -7.78 -0.79 2.92
N GLY A 91 -8.28 -2.00 2.64
CA GLY A 91 -9.68 -2.34 2.85
C GLY A 91 -10.09 -2.24 4.31
N PHE A 92 -9.25 -2.70 5.24
CA PHE A 92 -9.48 -2.58 6.68
C PHE A 92 -9.57 -1.11 7.12
N ALA A 93 -8.67 -0.25 6.65
CA ALA A 93 -8.67 1.16 6.98
C ALA A 93 -9.87 1.93 6.39
N GLN A 94 -10.27 1.64 5.15
CA GLN A 94 -11.49 2.21 4.55
C GLN A 94 -12.73 1.78 5.34
N GLY A 95 -12.81 0.52 5.75
CA GLY A 95 -13.89 0.01 6.61
C GLY A 95 -13.97 0.68 7.98
N LEU A 96 -12.84 1.21 8.49
CA LEU A 96 -12.78 2.02 9.71
C LEU A 96 -13.07 3.52 9.47
N GLY A 97 -13.34 3.94 8.24
CA GLY A 97 -13.56 5.34 7.87
C GLY A 97 -12.30 6.20 7.91
N LYS A 98 -11.11 5.58 7.80
CA LYS A 98 -9.83 6.31 7.74
C LYS A 98 -9.63 6.95 6.36
N MET A 99 -8.84 8.02 6.29
CA MET A 99 -8.41 8.57 5.01
C MET A 99 -7.34 7.64 4.41
N VAL A 100 -7.56 7.17 3.18
CA VAL A 100 -6.62 6.29 2.48
C VAL A 100 -6.25 6.91 1.15
N ILE A 101 -4.94 7.06 0.90
CA ILE A 101 -4.41 7.50 -0.39
C ILE A 101 -3.31 6.56 -0.85
N GLY A 102 -3.27 6.29 -2.15
CA GLY A 102 -2.36 5.34 -2.77
C GLY A 102 -1.45 5.98 -3.81
N TYR A 103 -0.27 5.40 -3.98
CA TYR A 103 0.61 5.68 -5.11
C TYR A 103 0.99 4.40 -5.84
N CYS A 104 1.27 4.54 -7.14
CA CYS A 104 1.77 3.45 -7.96
C CYS A 104 2.66 4.02 -9.07
N GLY A 105 3.89 3.52 -9.19
CA GLY A 105 4.82 4.00 -10.21
C GLY A 105 4.31 3.75 -11.64
N ASP A 106 3.62 2.64 -11.86
CA ASP A 106 3.01 2.26 -13.13
C ASP A 106 1.53 2.63 -13.16
N ARG A 107 1.16 3.63 -13.97
CA ARG A 107 -0.21 4.18 -14.04
C ARG A 107 -0.97 3.75 -15.29
N ARG A 108 -0.51 2.72 -16.01
CA ARG A 108 -1.26 2.11 -17.11
C ARG A 108 -2.56 1.51 -16.58
N ASP A 109 -3.56 1.36 -17.46
CA ASP A 109 -4.77 0.62 -17.12
C ASP A 109 -4.42 -0.84 -16.75
N LEU A 110 -5.24 -1.40 -15.87
CA LEU A 110 -5.03 -2.72 -15.28
C LEU A 110 -4.90 -3.79 -16.36
N LYS A 111 -5.72 -3.74 -17.40
CA LYS A 111 -5.68 -4.72 -18.49
C LYS A 111 -4.35 -4.69 -19.22
N SER A 112 -3.93 -3.53 -19.72
CA SER A 112 -2.66 -3.37 -20.42
C SER A 112 -1.48 -3.80 -19.54
N LYS A 113 -1.51 -3.42 -18.26
CA LYS A 113 -0.49 -3.78 -17.27
C LYS A 113 -0.43 -5.30 -17.03
N THR A 114 -1.58 -5.94 -16.84
CA THR A 114 -1.71 -7.39 -16.65
C THR A 114 -1.24 -8.16 -17.89
N GLN A 115 -1.67 -7.74 -19.08
CA GLN A 115 -1.24 -8.36 -20.33
C GLN A 115 0.28 -8.32 -20.48
N GLU A 116 0.91 -7.17 -20.23
CA GLU A 116 2.35 -7.05 -20.39
C GLU A 116 3.13 -7.86 -19.35
N ILE A 117 2.74 -7.77 -18.07
CA ILE A 117 3.45 -8.45 -16.97
C ILE A 117 3.32 -9.97 -17.08
N LEU A 118 2.17 -10.48 -17.55
CA LEU A 118 1.94 -11.91 -17.73
C LEU A 118 2.31 -12.41 -19.14
N GLY A 119 2.78 -11.55 -20.04
CA GLY A 119 3.16 -11.93 -21.40
C GLY A 119 1.99 -12.36 -22.29
N LEU A 120 0.78 -11.84 -22.03
CA LEU A 120 -0.42 -12.15 -22.80
C LEU A 120 -0.48 -11.38 -24.12
N ASN A 121 -1.28 -11.88 -25.07
CA ASN A 121 -1.60 -11.12 -26.27
C ASN A 121 -2.40 -9.85 -25.90
N ARG A 122 -2.10 -8.72 -26.54
CA ARG A 122 -2.81 -7.44 -26.36
C ARG A 122 -4.31 -7.50 -26.69
N SER A 123 -4.74 -8.43 -27.54
CA SER A 123 -6.15 -8.67 -27.83
C SER A 123 -6.84 -9.57 -26.80
N SER A 124 -6.12 -10.12 -25.82
CA SER A 124 -6.70 -11.03 -24.83
C SER A 124 -7.47 -10.26 -23.76
N HIS A 125 -8.68 -10.71 -23.46
CA HIS A 125 -9.47 -10.23 -22.33
C HIS A 125 -9.41 -11.17 -21.12
N ARG A 126 -8.65 -12.26 -21.25
CA ARG A 126 -8.53 -13.32 -20.26
C ARG A 126 -7.08 -13.73 -20.06
N ASP A 127 -6.78 -14.27 -18.88
CA ASP A 127 -5.48 -14.86 -18.58
C ASP A 127 -5.37 -16.32 -19.11
N GLU A 128 -4.25 -16.97 -18.82
CA GLU A 128 -4.00 -18.36 -19.23
C GLU A 128 -4.96 -19.38 -18.58
N GLN A 129 -5.62 -18.99 -17.48
CA GLN A 129 -6.61 -19.79 -16.76
C GLN A 129 -8.04 -19.47 -17.21
N ASN A 130 -8.19 -18.66 -18.27
CA ASN A 130 -9.47 -18.22 -18.82
C ASN A 130 -10.28 -17.34 -17.85
N LEU A 131 -9.62 -16.71 -16.87
CA LEU A 131 -10.21 -15.72 -15.98
C LEU A 131 -10.21 -14.34 -16.64
N GLU A 132 -11.29 -13.58 -16.44
CA GLU A 132 -11.45 -12.27 -17.06
C GLU A 132 -10.58 -11.21 -16.40
N ILE A 133 -9.97 -10.37 -17.21
CA ILE A 133 -9.18 -9.23 -16.75
C ILE A 133 -10.09 -8.00 -16.73
N GLU A 134 -10.20 -7.35 -15.58
CA GLU A 134 -10.98 -6.12 -15.44
C GLU A 134 -10.50 -5.04 -16.45
N ASP A 135 -11.45 -4.46 -17.19
CA ASP A 135 -11.20 -3.50 -18.28
C ASP A 135 -12.08 -2.26 -18.14
N PHE A 136 -12.03 -1.64 -16.96
CA PHE A 136 -12.75 -0.39 -16.67
C PHE A 136 -11.95 0.88 -17.02
N GLY A 137 -10.79 0.73 -17.67
CA GLY A 137 -9.83 1.82 -17.87
C GLY A 137 -9.17 2.32 -16.58
N LEU A 138 -9.33 1.59 -15.47
CA LEU A 138 -8.75 1.89 -14.18
C LEU A 138 -7.34 1.31 -14.06
N THR A 139 -6.47 1.94 -13.28
CA THR A 139 -5.08 1.49 -13.05
C THR A 139 -4.96 0.22 -12.20
N HIS A 140 -6.01 -0.09 -11.43
CA HIS A 140 -6.05 -1.15 -10.43
C HIS A 140 -7.47 -1.72 -10.35
N ASN A 141 -7.64 -2.77 -9.55
CA ASN A 141 -8.95 -3.35 -9.28
C ASN A 141 -9.96 -2.28 -8.83
N LEU A 142 -11.18 -2.39 -9.32
CA LEU A 142 -12.26 -1.42 -9.09
C LEU A 142 -12.50 -1.08 -7.62
N MET A 143 -12.23 -2.02 -6.70
CA MET A 143 -12.50 -1.85 -5.26
C MET A 143 -11.64 -0.76 -4.60
N TYR A 144 -10.49 -0.43 -5.17
CA TYR A 144 -9.54 0.52 -4.56
C TYR A 144 -8.82 1.40 -5.59
N ALA A 145 -9.20 1.38 -6.87
CA ALA A 145 -8.54 2.19 -7.89
C ALA A 145 -8.64 3.70 -7.62
N GLU A 146 -9.74 4.17 -7.02
CA GLU A 146 -9.99 5.59 -6.77
C GLU A 146 -9.00 6.23 -5.79
N ILE A 147 -8.46 5.45 -4.85
CA ILE A 147 -7.49 5.98 -3.86
C ILE A 147 -6.11 6.18 -4.48
N VAL A 148 -5.82 5.56 -5.63
CA VAL A 148 -4.52 5.63 -6.29
C VAL A 148 -4.42 6.96 -7.05
N GLN A 149 -3.94 8.00 -6.38
CA GLN A 149 -3.92 9.37 -6.93
C GLN A 149 -2.52 9.84 -7.36
N SER A 150 -1.47 9.17 -6.90
CA SER A 150 -0.07 9.60 -7.12
C SER A 150 0.79 8.53 -7.78
N ARG A 151 1.99 8.92 -8.22
CA ARG A 151 3.05 8.01 -8.68
C ARG A 151 4.07 7.68 -7.60
N THR A 152 4.24 8.58 -6.63
CA THR A 152 5.25 8.44 -5.58
C THR A 152 4.70 8.75 -4.19
N PHE A 153 5.40 8.25 -3.17
CA PHE A 153 5.16 8.62 -1.78
C PHE A 153 5.19 10.15 -1.56
N ASP A 154 6.17 10.84 -2.15
CA ASP A 154 6.35 12.29 -1.97
C ASP A 154 5.21 13.11 -2.60
N GLU A 155 4.57 12.61 -3.66
CA GLU A 155 3.37 13.22 -4.24
C GLU A 155 2.15 13.04 -3.32
N CYS A 156 1.96 11.85 -2.74
CA CYS A 156 0.93 11.64 -1.71
C CYS A 156 1.13 12.57 -0.51
N LEU A 157 2.36 12.71 -0.03
CA LEU A 157 2.63 13.56 1.13
C LEU A 157 2.35 15.04 0.82
N ARG A 158 2.71 15.51 -0.38
CA ARG A 158 2.41 16.87 -0.84
C ARG A 158 0.90 17.14 -0.97
N SER A 159 0.11 16.18 -1.44
CA SER A 159 -1.35 16.35 -1.56
C SER A 159 -2.03 16.50 -0.18
N LEU A 160 -1.51 15.80 0.83
CA LEU A 160 -1.96 15.95 2.23
C LEU A 160 -1.63 17.32 2.81
N CYS A 161 -0.47 17.90 2.47
CA CYS A 161 -0.10 19.24 2.91
C CYS A 161 -0.95 20.35 2.25
N SER A 162 -1.37 20.14 1.01
CA SER A 162 -2.15 21.12 0.24
C SER A 162 -3.62 21.18 0.65
N SER A 163 -4.09 20.16 1.39
CA SER A 163 -5.45 20.05 1.93
C SER A 163 -5.58 20.55 3.38
N ARG A 164 -4.52 21.16 3.92
CA ARG A 164 -4.48 21.75 5.27
C ARG A 164 -4.73 23.25 5.20
#